data_AF-A0A3D6BL11-F1
#
_entry.id   AF-A0A3D6BL11-F1
#
_cell.length_a   1.000
_cell.length_b   1.000
_cell.length_c   1.000
_cell.angle_alpha   90.00
_cell.angle_beta   90.00
_cell.angle_gamma   90.00
#
_symmetry.space_group_name_H-M   'P 1'
#
loop_
_entity.id
_entity.type
_entity.pdbx_description
1 polymer ?
#
loop_
_entity_poly.entity_id
_entity_poly.type
_entity_poly.pdbx_seq_one_letter_code
_entity_poly.pdbx_strand_id
1 'polypeptide(L)' 'QKTVKKLEEAYDFARDLAANGQTVLFVGTKKQAADAVKEEAARVGMYYVNARWLGGMLTNFKTMRTRI' A
#
# COMPACT_ATOMS: atom_id res chain seq x y z
N GLN A 1 -9.91 11.41 -22.36
CA GLN A 1 -9.95 10.39 -21.28
C GLN A 1 -8.82 10.64 -20.29
N LYS A 2 -9.12 11.01 -19.03
CA LYS A 2 -8.08 11.33 -18.03
C LYS A 2 -7.64 10.11 -17.20
N THR A 3 -8.56 9.18 -16.95
CA THR A 3 -8.32 7.98 -16.13
C THR A 3 -7.25 7.08 -16.71
N VAL A 4 -7.33 6.78 -18.02
CA VAL A 4 -6.36 5.91 -18.71
C VAL A 4 -4.95 6.47 -18.60
N LYS A 5 -4.78 7.76 -18.93
CA LYS A 5 -3.47 8.43 -18.85
C LYS A 5 -2.88 8.41 -17.44
N LYS A 6 -3.69 8.70 -16.41
CA LYS A 6 -3.22 8.67 -15.01
C LYS A 6 -2.94 7.26 -14.50
N LEU A 7 -3.64 6.27 -15.04
CA LEU A 7 -3.37 4.87 -14.72
C LEU A 7 -2.03 4.41 -15.30
N GLU A 8 -1.72 4.79 -16.55
CA GLU A 8 -0.41 4.53 -17.17
C GLU A 8 0.73 5.17 -16.37
N GLU A 9 0.60 6.47 -16.02
CA GLU A 9 1.59 7.18 -15.19
C GLU A 9 1.82 6.49 -13.84
N ALA A 10 0.75 6.01 -13.18
CA ALA A 10 0.85 5.31 -11.90
C ALA A 10 1.47 3.90 -12.05
N TYR A 11 1.17 3.21 -13.14
CA TYR A 11 1.73 1.90 -13.45
C TYR A 11 3.25 1.98 -13.67
N ASP A 12 3.70 2.93 -14.49
CA ASP A 12 5.13 3.14 -14.74
C ASP A 12 5.88 3.45 -13.44
N PHE A 13 5.31 4.34 -12.60
CA PHE A 13 5.89 4.64 -11.30
C PHE A 13 5.99 3.40 -10.38
N ALA A 14 4.92 2.60 -10.30
CA ALA A 14 4.92 1.39 -9.47
C ALA A 14 5.93 0.35 -9.98
N ARG A 15 6.06 0.20 -11.31
CA ARG A 15 7.07 -0.67 -11.93
C ARG A 15 8.48 -0.24 -11.55
N ASP A 16 8.77 1.05 -11.64
CA ASP A 16 10.10 1.57 -11.35
C ASP A 16 10.46 1.42 -9.85
N LEU A 17 9.51 1.64 -8.94
CA LEU A 17 9.69 1.34 -7.51
C LEU A 17 10.03 -0.13 -7.26
N ALA A 18 9.29 -1.04 -7.91
CA ALA A 18 9.49 -2.48 -7.78
C ALA A 18 10.84 -2.92 -8.35
N ALA A 19 11.25 -2.38 -9.51
CA ALA A 19 12.55 -2.65 -10.13
C ALA A 19 13.72 -2.21 -9.23
N ASN A 20 13.53 -1.13 -8.46
CA ASN A 20 14.51 -0.64 -7.49
C ASN A 20 14.48 -1.38 -6.15
N GLY A 21 13.66 -2.43 -6.00
CA GLY A 21 13.52 -3.19 -4.76
C GLY A 21 12.88 -2.40 -3.62
N GLN A 22 12.19 -1.31 -3.93
CA GLN A 22 11.51 -0.49 -2.93
C GLN A 22 10.21 -1.15 -2.47
N THR A 23 9.78 -0.81 -1.26
CA THR A 23 8.59 -1.39 -0.68
C THR A 23 7.37 -0.51 -0.87
N VAL A 24 6.24 -1.13 -1.21
CA VAL A 24 4.94 -0.47 -1.38
C VAL A 24 4.01 -0.89 -0.25
N LEU A 25 3.32 0.08 0.36
CA LEU A 25 2.30 -0.17 1.38
C LEU A 25 0.90 -0.08 0.77
N PHE A 26 0.17 -1.18 0.77
CA PHE A 26 -1.22 -1.22 0.30
C PHE A 26 -2.16 -0.80 1.42
N VAL A 27 -3.10 0.11 1.16
CA VAL A 27 -4.04 0.60 2.19
C VAL A 27 -5.46 0.55 1.67
N GLY A 28 -6.32 -0.18 2.38
CA GLY A 28 -7.74 -0.28 2.05
C GLY A 28 -8.56 -0.74 3.24
N THR A 29 -9.13 0.22 3.97
CA THR A 29 -9.82 -0.03 5.25
C THR A 29 -11.34 -0.18 5.10
N LYS A 30 -11.87 0.10 3.90
CA LYS A 30 -13.30 -0.09 3.59
C LYS A 30 -13.60 -1.58 3.47
N LYS A 31 -14.77 -2.01 3.95
CA LYS A 31 -15.20 -3.42 3.90
C LYS A 31 -15.08 -4.03 2.49
N GLN A 32 -15.41 -3.27 1.45
CA GLN A 32 -15.36 -3.73 0.05
C GLN A 32 -13.93 -3.87 -0.50
N ALA A 33 -12.94 -3.25 0.14
CA ALA A 33 -11.55 -3.22 -0.33
C ALA A 33 -10.61 -4.03 0.56
N ALA A 34 -11.02 -4.35 1.81
CA ALA A 34 -10.15 -4.94 2.82
C ALA A 34 -9.60 -6.30 2.41
N ASP A 35 -10.44 -7.16 1.84
CA ASP A 35 -10.02 -8.50 1.42
C ASP A 35 -9.13 -8.44 0.18
N ALA A 36 -9.54 -7.65 -0.83
CA ALA A 36 -8.75 -7.45 -2.05
C ALA A 36 -7.36 -6.87 -1.75
N VAL A 37 -7.26 -5.86 -0.89
CA VAL A 37 -5.95 -5.27 -0.51
C VAL A 37 -5.06 -6.29 0.19
N LYS A 38 -5.62 -7.09 1.09
CA LYS A 38 -4.86 -8.13 1.81
C LYS A 38 -4.37 -9.22 0.86
N GLU A 39 -5.25 -9.74 0.01
CA GLU A 39 -4.95 -10.81 -0.93
C GLU A 39 -3.85 -10.39 -1.91
N GLU A 40 -3.99 -9.20 -2.51
CA GLU A 40 -3.06 -8.76 -3.55
C GLU A 40 -1.71 -8.36 -3.01
N ALA A 41 -1.65 -7.71 -1.85
CA ALA A 41 -0.39 -7.42 -1.19
C ALA A 41 0.33 -8.70 -0.76
N ALA A 42 -0.39 -9.70 -0.23
CA ALA A 42 0.18 -10.98 0.15
C ALA A 42 0.71 -11.76 -1.07
N ARG A 43 -0.01 -11.75 -2.20
CA ARG A 43 0.40 -12.39 -3.45
C ARG A 43 1.74 -11.86 -3.98
N VAL A 44 1.99 -10.56 -3.83
CA VAL A 44 3.24 -9.92 -4.28
C VAL A 44 4.28 -9.74 -3.17
N GLY A 45 4.02 -10.25 -1.96
CA GLY A 45 4.95 -10.16 -0.82
C GLY A 45 5.16 -8.73 -0.28
N MET A 46 4.18 -7.84 -0.42
CA MET A 46 4.24 -6.45 0.05
C MET A 46 3.42 -6.23 1.33
N TYR A 47 3.66 -5.12 2.03
CA TYR A 47 2.96 -4.78 3.26
C TYR A 47 1.55 -4.23 2.98
N TYR A 48 0.61 -4.44 3.91
CA TYR A 48 -0.75 -3.91 3.79
C TYR A 48 -1.35 -3.44 5.12
N VAL A 49 -2.33 -2.54 5.03
CA VAL A 49 -3.27 -2.18 6.10
C VAL A 49 -4.69 -2.30 5.55
N ASN A 50 -5.40 -3.34 5.98
CA ASN A 50 -6.80 -3.58 5.62
C ASN A 50 -7.79 -3.34 6.77
N ALA A 51 -7.29 -3.11 7.98
CA ALA A 51 -8.05 -2.75 9.16
C ALA A 51 -7.89 -1.25 9.47
N ARG A 52 -8.14 -0.83 10.71
CA ARG A 52 -8.01 0.57 11.12
C ARG A 52 -6.58 1.09 10.94
N TRP A 53 -6.42 2.15 10.17
CA TRP A 53 -5.18 2.94 10.13
C TRP A 53 -5.05 3.76 11.41
N LEU A 54 -3.94 3.58 12.13
CA LEU A 54 -3.65 4.32 13.35
C LEU A 54 -2.89 5.60 12.99
N GLY A 55 -3.33 6.73 13.55
CA GLY A 55 -2.63 7.99 13.39
C GLY A 55 -1.16 7.86 13.83
N GLY A 56 -0.24 8.33 13.00
CA GLY A 56 1.20 8.22 13.28
C GLY A 56 1.88 6.95 12.77
N MET A 57 1.18 6.04 12.07
CA MET A 57 1.80 4.83 11.49
C MET A 57 3.06 5.10 10.66
N LEU A 58 3.08 6.17 9.86
CA LEU A 58 4.26 6.58 9.09
C LEU A 58 5.09 7.67 9.79
N THR A 59 4.43 8.69 10.35
CA THR A 59 5.11 9.87 10.89
C THR A 59 5.72 9.66 12.28
N ASN A 60 5.22 8.68 13.04
CA ASN A 60 5.74 8.29 14.36
C ASN A 60 6.06 6.79 14.41
N PHE A 61 6.78 6.31 13.40
CA PHE A 61 7.08 4.89 13.25
C PHE A 61 7.86 4.30 14.44
N LYS A 62 8.78 5.07 15.05
CA LYS A 62 9.57 4.63 16.21
C LYS A 62 8.70 4.18 17.38
N THR A 63 7.66 4.96 17.71
CA THR A 63 6.72 4.65 18.79
C THR A 63 5.71 3.58 18.38
N MET A 64 5.32 3.56 17.10
CA MET A 64 4.38 2.56 16.60
C MET A 64 5.00 1.17 16.58
N ARG A 65 6.27 1.05 16.22
CA ARG A 65 7.00 -0.22 16.18
C ARG A 65 7.12 -0.88 17.55
N THR A 66 7.18 -0.11 18.64
CA THR A 66 7.23 -0.68 20.01
C THR A 66 5.89 -1.22 20.51
N ARG A 67 4.79 -0.96 19.78
CA ARG A 67 3.45 -1.48 20.11
C ARG A 67 3.14 -2.82 19.45
N ILE A 68 3.99 -3.26 18.54
CA ILE A 68 3.96 -4.56 17.86
C ILE A 68 4.91 -5.49 18.62
#